data_AF-A0A0F4G6L3-F1
#
_entry.id   AF-A0A0F4G6L3-F1
#
_cell.length_a   1.000
_cell.length_b   1.000
_cell.length_c   1.000
_cell.angle_alpha   90.00
_cell.angle_beta   90.00
_cell.angle_gamma   90.00
#
_symmetry.space_group_name_H-M   'P 1'
#
loop_
_entity.id
_entity.type
_entity.pdbx_description
1 polymer ?
#
loop_
_entity_poly.entity_id
_entity_poly.type
_entity_poly.pdbx_seq_one_letter_code
_entity_poly.pdbx_strand_id
1 'polypeptide(L)'
;MTKLMIYGATGYTSTLTSQHAKAINLPYPPFSLTYPTTIAANLTDTSVLLNCADPFSATASPLIAACIRNGVHYLDTSAELDTYTLLAD
;
A
#
# COMPACT_ATOMS: atom_id res chain seq x y z
N MET A 1 13.10 10.62 -6.93
CA MET A 1 12.68 10.82 -5.53
C MET A 1 11.81 9.64 -5.13
N THR A 2 12.08 9.00 -4.00
CA THR A 2 11.26 7.87 -3.51
C THR A 2 9.91 8.39 -3.03
N LYS A 3 8.82 7.81 -3.53
CA LYS A 3 7.45 8.16 -3.14
C LYS A 3 6.78 6.95 -2.51
N LEU A 4 6.25 7.14 -1.31
CA LEU A 4 5.53 6.12 -0.56
C LEU A 4 4.02 6.33 -0.72
N MET A 5 3.29 5.25 -0.99
CA MET A 5 1.83 5.24 -0.95
C MET A 5 1.35 4.40 0.24
N ILE A 6 0.41 4.91 1.04
CA ILE A 6 -0.12 4.25 2.25
C ILE A 6 -1.61 3.90 2.07
N TYR A 7 -1.92 2.64 1.76
CA TYR A 7 -3.29 2.16 1.59
C TYR A 7 -3.98 1.94 2.96
N GLY A 8 -5.20 2.43 3.13
CA GLY A 8 -5.92 2.39 4.41
C GLY A 8 -5.74 3.61 5.31
N ALA A 9 -5.57 4.81 4.73
CA ALA A 9 -5.12 6.05 5.40
C ALA A 9 -5.87 6.49 6.68
N THR A 10 -7.05 5.95 6.98
CA THR A 10 -7.86 6.30 8.16
C THR A 10 -7.64 5.40 9.38
N GLY A 11 -6.88 4.31 9.24
CA GLY A 11 -6.55 3.40 10.34
C GLY A 11 -5.46 3.93 11.29
N TYR A 12 -5.31 3.27 12.44
CA TYR A 12 -4.27 3.59 13.44
C TYR A 12 -2.86 3.48 12.85
N THR A 13 -2.54 2.34 12.24
CA THR A 13 -1.24 2.08 11.61
C THR A 13 -0.93 3.10 10.53
N SER A 14 -1.88 3.41 9.66
CA SER A 14 -1.70 4.41 8.60
C SER A 14 -1.46 5.82 9.13
N THR A 15 -2.10 6.18 10.24
CA THR A 15 -1.89 7.47 10.91
C THR A 15 -0.46 7.56 11.45
N LEU A 16 0.01 6.53 12.15
CA LEU A 16 1.38 6.48 12.66
C LEU A 16 2.41 6.52 11.53
N THR A 17 2.24 5.72 10.49
CA THR A 17 3.16 5.72 9.34
C THR A 17 3.16 7.06 8.62
N SER A 18 2.00 7.70 8.44
CA SER A 18 1.91 9.03 7.84
C SER A 18 2.62 10.10 8.68
N GLN A 19 2.48 10.05 10.00
CA GLN A 19 3.19 10.95 10.92
C GLN A 19 4.71 10.74 10.84
N HIS A 20 5.17 9.49 10.78
CA HIS A 20 6.59 9.19 10.65
C HIS A 20 7.15 9.63 9.29
N ALA A 21 6.42 9.37 8.19
CA ALA A 21 6.78 9.84 6.85
C ALA A 21 6.94 11.36 6.79
N LYS A 22 6.03 12.12 7.45
CA LYS A 22 6.18 13.58 7.63
C LYS A 22 7.47 13.93 8.36
N ALA A 23 7.76 13.27 9.49
CA ALA A 23 8.92 13.58 10.32
C ALA A 23 10.26 13.41 9.58
N ILE A 24 10.33 12.51 8.60
CA ILE A 24 11.52 12.25 7.79
C ILE A 24 11.49 12.94 6.41
N ASN A 25 10.51 13.81 6.14
CA ASN A 25 10.31 14.48 4.85
C ASN A 25 10.16 13.51 3.66
N LEU A 26 9.59 12.33 3.89
CA LEU A 26 9.29 11.38 2.82
C LEU A 26 7.97 11.78 2.13
N PRO A 27 7.96 12.01 0.79
CA PRO A 27 6.73 12.32 0.08
C PRO A 27 5.72 11.17 0.14
N TYR A 28 4.53 11.46 0.66
CA TYR A 28 3.39 10.55 0.65
C TYR A 28 2.11 11.37 0.38
N PRO A 29 1.58 11.38 -0.85
CA PRO A 29 0.39 12.18 -1.14
C PRO A 29 -0.83 11.59 -0.40
N PRO A 30 -1.71 12.43 0.18
CA PRO A 30 -2.97 11.97 0.73
C PRO A 30 -3.82 11.40 -0.40
N PHE A 31 -4.43 10.23 -0.19
CA PHE A 31 -5.34 9.66 -1.17
C PHE A 31 -6.52 8.95 -0.50
N SER A 32 -7.67 9.04 -1.16
CA SER A 32 -8.91 8.37 -0.77
C SER A 32 -9.12 7.16 -1.66
N LEU A 33 -9.40 6.02 -1.03
CA LEU A 33 -9.47 4.70 -1.65
C LEU A 33 -10.90 4.24 -1.72
N THR A 34 -11.64 4.77 -2.69
CA THR A 34 -13.02 4.32 -2.88
C THR A 34 -13.11 3.14 -3.86
N TYR A 35 -12.14 2.90 -4.77
CA TYR A 35 -12.25 1.81 -5.77
C TYR A 35 -10.91 1.23 -6.30
N PRO A 36 -10.84 -0.08 -6.63
CA PRO A 36 -9.66 -0.73 -7.22
C PRO A 36 -9.16 -0.11 -8.53
N THR A 37 -10.07 0.45 -9.33
CA THR A 37 -9.74 1.10 -10.61
C THR A 37 -8.92 2.39 -10.43
N THR A 38 -8.99 3.04 -9.28
CA THR A 38 -8.14 4.21 -9.00
C THR A 38 -6.74 3.80 -8.55
N ILE A 39 -6.51 2.57 -8.08
CA ILE A 39 -5.23 2.14 -7.53
C ILE A 39 -4.13 2.16 -8.61
N ALA A 40 -4.41 1.64 -9.81
CA ALA A 40 -3.42 1.61 -10.89
C ALA A 40 -2.98 3.02 -11.32
N ALA A 41 -3.93 3.96 -11.48
CA ALA A 41 -3.61 5.34 -11.83
C ALA A 41 -2.75 6.04 -10.74
N ASN A 42 -3.00 5.71 -9.47
CA ASN A 42 -2.29 6.28 -8.32
C ASN A 42 -0.90 5.66 -8.08
N LEU A 43 -0.61 4.50 -8.67
CA LEU A 43 0.71 3.87 -8.62
C LEU A 43 1.75 4.56 -9.52
N THR A 44 1.32 5.46 -10.42
CA THR A 44 2.23 6.27 -11.23
C THR A 44 3.20 7.06 -10.34
N ASP A 45 4.50 6.97 -10.63
CA ASP A 45 5.60 7.58 -9.86
C ASP A 45 5.71 7.12 -8.39
N THR A 46 5.05 6.03 -8.01
CA THR A 46 5.15 5.44 -6.66
C THR A 46 6.25 4.37 -6.65
N SER A 47 7.13 4.41 -5.65
CA SER A 47 8.19 3.39 -5.50
C SER A 47 7.74 2.22 -4.64
N VAL A 48 6.95 2.50 -3.59
CA VAL A 48 6.49 1.51 -2.61
C VAL A 48 5.03 1.79 -2.24
N LEU A 49 4.20 0.75 -2.19
CA LEU A 49 2.89 0.73 -1.57
C LEU A 49 2.98 -0.01 -0.23
N LEU A 50 2.56 0.65 0.85
CA LEU A 50 2.32 0.05 2.15
C LEU A 50 0.81 -0.16 2.34
N ASN A 51 0.37 -1.41 2.49
CA ASN A 51 -1.00 -1.78 2.81
C ASN A 51 -1.19 -1.87 4.33
N CYS A 52 -2.02 -0.99 4.87
CA CYS A 52 -2.42 -0.94 6.26
C CYS A 52 -3.94 -1.17 6.43
N ALA A 53 -4.63 -1.68 5.39
CA ALA A 53 -6.07 -1.85 5.42
C ALA A 53 -6.48 -3.32 5.60
N ASP A 54 -7.13 -3.57 6.72
CA ASP A 54 -7.82 -4.82 6.99
C ASP A 54 -9.22 -4.87 6.35
N PRO A 55 -9.72 -6.09 6.04
CA PRO A 55 -9.03 -7.38 6.15
C PRO A 55 -8.06 -7.63 4.97
N PHE A 56 -6.86 -8.14 5.26
CA PHE A 56 -5.81 -8.41 4.24
C PHE A 56 -6.23 -9.44 3.19
N SER A 57 -7.07 -10.41 3.58
CA SER A 57 -7.66 -11.38 2.65
C SER A 57 -8.43 -10.74 1.49
N ALA A 58 -8.95 -9.52 1.67
CA ALA A 58 -9.64 -8.77 0.63
C ALA A 58 -8.74 -7.74 -0.07
N THR A 59 -7.68 -7.25 0.59
CA THR A 59 -6.88 -6.12 0.08
C THR A 59 -5.55 -6.55 -0.54
N ALA A 60 -4.89 -7.59 -0.02
CA ALA A 60 -3.54 -7.95 -0.41
C ALA A 60 -3.44 -8.40 -1.87
N SER A 61 -4.22 -9.39 -2.30
CA SER A 61 -4.17 -9.94 -3.66
C SER A 61 -4.33 -8.88 -4.77
N PRO A 62 -5.39 -8.03 -4.79
CA PRO A 62 -5.52 -7.02 -5.82
C PRO A 62 -4.43 -5.95 -5.78
N LEU A 63 -3.91 -5.61 -4.60
CA LEU A 63 -2.82 -4.65 -4.42
C LEU A 63 -1.48 -5.19 -4.90
N ILE A 64 -1.14 -6.44 -4.55
CA ILE A 64 0.04 -7.15 -5.03
C ILE A 64 0.03 -7.20 -6.56
N ALA A 65 -1.10 -7.63 -7.16
CA ALA A 65 -1.23 -7.69 -8.60
C ALA A 65 -1.06 -6.31 -9.27
N ALA A 66 -1.58 -5.25 -8.67
CA ALA A 66 -1.39 -3.89 -9.16
C ALA A 66 0.07 -3.42 -9.03
N CYS A 67 0.74 -3.73 -7.92
CA CYS A 67 2.14 -3.41 -7.69
C CYS A 67 3.06 -4.10 -8.70
N ILE A 68 2.85 -5.40 -8.94
CA ILE A 68 3.60 -6.17 -9.95
C ILE A 68 3.44 -5.55 -11.35
N ARG A 69 2.20 -5.24 -11.76
CA ARG A 69 1.94 -4.64 -13.09
C ARG A 69 2.61 -3.27 -13.29
N ASN A 70 2.85 -2.52 -12.21
CA ASN A 70 3.41 -1.17 -12.28
C ASN A 70 4.89 -1.10 -11.84
N GLY A 71 5.52 -2.23 -11.50
CA GLY A 71 6.89 -2.25 -10.99
C GLY A 71 7.06 -1.55 -9.64
N VAL A 72 6.02 -1.57 -8.79
CA VAL A 72 6.01 -0.96 -7.46
C VAL A 72 6.27 -2.03 -6.41
N HIS A 73 7.04 -1.71 -5.36
CA HIS A 73 7.21 -2.62 -4.24
C HIS A 73 5.97 -2.66 -3.36
N TYR A 74 5.57 -3.86 -2.95
CA TYR A 74 4.46 -4.07 -2.03
C TYR A 74 4.98 -4.41 -0.62
N LEU A 75 4.40 -3.78 0.40
CA LEU A 75 4.64 -4.05 1.81
C LEU A 75 3.29 -4.05 2.55
N ASP A 76 3.14 -4.88 3.57
CA ASP A 76 1.99 -4.83 4.47
C ASP A 76 2.34 -5.17 5.91
N THR A 77 1.39 -4.92 6.82
CA THR A 77 1.52 -5.20 8.26
C THR A 77 0.70 -6.40 8.70
N SER A 78 0.25 -7.26 7.78
CA SER A 78 -0.64 -8.39 8.10
C SER A 78 0.04 -9.38 9.05
N ALA A 79 1.32 -9.68 8.78
CA ALA A 79 2.02 -10.83 9.36
C ALA A 79 1.22 -12.15 9.23
N GLU A 80 0.36 -12.26 8.22
CA GLU A 80 -0.51 -13.42 7.99
C GLU A 80 0.10 -14.38 6.97
N LEU A 81 0.00 -15.70 7.25
CA LEU A 81 0.49 -16.73 6.35
C LEU A 81 -0.20 -16.69 4.98
N ASP A 82 -1.51 -16.47 4.98
CA ASP A 82 -2.34 -16.44 3.78
C ASP A 82 -1.80 -15.42 2.76
N THR A 83 -1.37 -14.24 3.22
CA THR A 83 -0.78 -13.22 2.36
C THR A 83 0.53 -13.66 1.73
N TYR A 84 1.38 -14.43 2.43
CA TYR A 84 2.61 -14.97 1.86
C TYR A 84 2.34 -16.02 0.76
N THR A 85 1.27 -16.81 0.91
CA THR A 85 0.91 -17.82 -0.08
C THR A 85 0.39 -17.23 -1.39
N LEU A 86 -0.02 -15.95 -1.42
CA LEU A 86 -0.47 -15.28 -2.65
C LEU A 86 0.64 -15.18 -3.73
N LEU A 87 1.90 -15.36 -3.32
CA LEU A 87 3.07 -15.32 -4.20
C LEU A 87 3.72 -16.70 -4.38
N ALA A 88 3.18 -17.74 -3.75
CA ALA A 88 3.64 -19.10 -3.94
C ALA A 88 2.88 -19.70 -5.12
N ASP A 89 3.60 -20.05 -6.19
CA ASP A 89 3.07 -20.81 -7.33
C ASP A 89 2.54 -22.20 -6.91
#